data_AF-A0A9P8XQA9-F1
#
_entry.id   AF-A0A9P8XQA9-F1
#
_cell.length_a   1.000
_cell.length_b   1.000
_cell.length_c   1.000
_cell.angle_alpha   90.00
_cell.angle_beta   90.00
_cell.angle_gamma   90.00
#
_symmetry.space_group_name_H-M   'P 1'
#
loop_
_entity.id
_entity.type
_entity.pdbx_description
1 polymer ?
#
loop_
_entity_poly.entity_id
_entity_poly.type
_entity_poly.pdbx_seq_one_letter_code
_entity_poly.pdbx_strand_id
1 'polypeptide(L)'
;MRMTDDSASAHTASSASERHLVGKRRVEPKRSRVRFEFKLTGCNSALLWYMLLIDIIHGLKSNTAPIYSISELSIRLPQKGYPFQMINDALLHGQALPNDLGHREDALALSIALLSNIIRTHKTCFGPLSVLIRPDPWNPYRPLTWRSELASAVAVFNTALARWESHFLQHADHDVLALHYFTKLYLIVPSIAELPSLARSGSIRPVQLAEQMTIPDEALEIAWDVFEHVDSAITVKNHRMSIWLPEITFLSALTVWHSHSNNGHRGRYGGIRSLAMYQKLLLQLPWPCCTEMAAVLDKAARQE
;
A
#
# COMPACT_ATOMS: atom_id res chain seq x y z
N MET A 1 47.60 65.64 23.73
CA MET A 1 47.80 64.93 25.01
C MET A 1 48.32 63.54 24.63
N ARG A 2 49.65 63.42 24.47
CA ARG A 2 50.58 62.63 25.33
C ARG A 2 50.10 61.18 25.52
N MET A 3 50.79 60.22 24.89
CA MET A 3 51.83 59.35 25.50
C MET A 3 51.20 58.32 26.46
N THR A 4 51.55 57.05 26.53
CA THR A 4 52.62 56.20 25.98
C THR A 4 52.28 54.76 26.41
N ASP A 5 52.78 53.82 25.63
CA ASP A 5 53.39 52.53 26.00
C ASP A 5 53.52 52.17 27.49
N ASP A 6 53.21 50.90 27.84
CA ASP A 6 54.19 49.90 28.32
C ASP A 6 53.47 48.64 28.84
N SER A 7 53.68 47.45 28.27
CA SER A 7 54.88 46.56 28.32
C SER A 7 54.92 45.63 29.55
N ALA A 8 54.67 44.35 29.25
CA ALA A 8 55.45 43.16 29.64
C ALA A 8 55.33 42.50 31.04
N SER A 9 55.65 41.19 31.00
CA SER A 9 56.14 40.30 32.07
C SER A 9 55.06 39.46 32.80
N ALA A 10 55.17 38.16 33.03
CA ALA A 10 56.15 37.13 32.67
C ALA A 10 55.58 35.72 32.99
N HIS A 11 56.12 34.73 32.28
CA HIS A 11 56.40 33.34 32.66
C HIS A 11 55.63 32.65 33.80
N THR A 12 55.10 31.45 33.50
CA THR A 12 55.58 30.22 34.15
C THR A 12 55.19 28.99 33.34
N ALA A 13 56.19 28.17 33.05
CA ALA A 13 56.04 26.82 32.51
C ALA A 13 55.58 25.87 33.61
N SER A 14 54.73 24.91 33.27
CA SER A 14 54.74 23.61 33.95
C SER A 14 54.30 22.51 32.99
N SER A 15 55.05 21.42 33.05
CA SER A 15 55.08 20.29 32.16
C SER A 15 54.28 19.12 32.76
N ALA A 16 53.93 18.17 31.88
CA ALA A 16 53.55 16.78 32.14
C ALA A 16 52.07 16.50 32.49
N SER A 17 51.37 15.79 31.59
CA SER A 17 51.07 14.37 31.82
C SER A 17 50.45 13.76 30.56
N GLU A 18 51.17 12.79 29.99
CA GLU A 18 50.69 11.85 28.99
C GLU A 18 49.48 11.07 29.51
N ARG A 19 48.39 11.01 28.73
CA ARG A 19 47.53 9.83 28.68
C ARG A 19 47.11 9.52 27.24
N HIS A 20 47.72 8.45 26.74
CA HIS A 20 47.25 7.62 25.65
C HIS A 20 45.73 7.38 25.72
N LEU A 21 45.00 7.82 24.69
CA LEU A 21 43.70 7.25 24.34
C LEU A 21 43.84 6.51 23.01
N VAL A 22 44.03 5.20 23.17
CA VAL A 22 43.99 4.17 22.15
C VAL A 22 42.68 4.29 21.36
N GLY A 23 42.80 4.53 20.06
CA GLY A 23 41.69 4.50 19.12
C GLY A 23 41.10 3.10 19.02
N LYS A 24 40.02 2.85 19.77
CA LYS A 24 39.10 1.73 19.51
C LYS A 24 38.32 2.04 18.23
N ARG A 25 38.78 1.52 17.10
CA ARG A 25 37.95 1.41 15.89
C ARG A 25 36.73 0.56 16.24
N ARG A 26 35.57 1.20 16.30
CA ARG A 26 34.27 0.55 16.45
C ARG A 26 34.03 -0.22 15.14
N VAL A 27 34.29 -1.52 15.15
CA VAL A 27 33.88 -2.42 14.06
C VAL A 27 32.37 -2.48 14.12
N GLU A 28 31.70 -1.81 13.18
CA GLU A 28 30.26 -1.97 13.00
C GLU A 28 29.96 -3.44 12.66
N PRO A 29 29.01 -4.08 13.33
CA PRO A 29 28.60 -5.42 12.97
C PRO A 29 27.95 -5.33 11.58
N LYS A 30 28.61 -5.91 10.57
CA LYS A 30 27.97 -6.24 9.29
C LYS A 30 26.75 -7.10 9.60
N ARG A 31 25.56 -6.48 9.68
CA ARG A 31 24.28 -7.19 9.60
C ARG A 31 24.23 -7.85 8.23
N SER A 32 24.67 -9.09 8.17
CA SER A 32 24.37 -9.99 7.06
C SER A 32 22.84 -10.11 6.97
N ARG A 33 22.21 -9.34 6.09
CA ARG A 33 20.85 -9.61 5.65
C ARG A 33 20.88 -11.03 5.08
N VAL A 34 20.29 -11.97 5.79
CA VAL A 34 20.09 -13.34 5.31
C VAL A 34 19.14 -13.25 4.13
N ARG A 35 19.68 -13.33 2.91
CA ARG A 35 18.91 -13.37 1.68
C ARG A 35 18.53 -14.83 1.45
N PHE A 36 17.24 -15.14 1.56
CA PHE A 36 16.76 -16.48 1.23
C PHE A 36 16.74 -16.64 -0.30
N GLU A 37 17.76 -17.31 -0.84
CA GLU A 37 17.81 -17.66 -2.26
C GLU A 37 17.08 -18.97 -2.52
N PHE A 38 15.88 -18.87 -3.06
CA PHE A 38 15.15 -20.02 -3.57
C PHE A 38 15.35 -20.10 -5.10
N LYS A 39 16.23 -21.01 -5.56
CA LYS A 39 16.32 -21.35 -6.99
C LYS A 39 15.12 -22.20 -7.41
N LEU A 40 13.99 -21.54 -7.64
CA LEU A 40 12.74 -22.20 -8.00
C LEU A 40 12.51 -22.12 -9.51
N THR A 41 12.14 -23.26 -10.08
CA THR A 41 11.67 -23.40 -11.47
C THR A 41 10.24 -22.85 -11.62
N GLY A 42 9.79 -22.57 -12.84
CA GLY A 42 8.58 -21.77 -13.15
C GLY A 42 7.33 -22.11 -12.33
N CYS A 43 6.97 -23.39 -12.17
CA CYS A 43 5.79 -23.81 -11.40
C CYS A 43 5.87 -23.45 -9.90
N ASN A 44 7.07 -23.45 -9.32
CA ASN A 44 7.26 -23.14 -7.92
C ASN A 44 7.20 -21.62 -7.66
N SER A 45 7.56 -20.79 -8.65
CA SER A 45 7.43 -19.34 -8.54
C SER A 45 5.96 -18.91 -8.48
N ALA A 46 5.13 -19.46 -9.35
CA ALA A 46 3.69 -19.17 -9.34
C ALA A 46 3.05 -19.48 -7.99
N LEU A 47 3.38 -20.63 -7.38
CA LEU A 47 2.88 -21.00 -6.05
C LEU A 47 3.29 -19.98 -4.98
N LEU A 48 4.54 -19.50 -4.99
CA LEU A 48 4.97 -18.45 -4.05
C LEU A 48 4.18 -17.16 -4.23
N TRP A 49 3.94 -16.73 -5.48
CA TRP A 49 3.10 -15.56 -5.75
C TRP A 49 1.67 -15.72 -5.22
N TYR A 50 1.10 -16.93 -5.34
CA TYR A 50 -0.19 -17.23 -4.72
C TYR A 50 -0.14 -17.19 -3.19
N MET A 51 0.93 -17.69 -2.55
CA MET A 51 1.07 -17.59 -1.10
C MET A 51 1.19 -16.14 -0.63
N LEU A 52 1.92 -15.30 -1.36
CA LEU A 52 2.02 -13.86 -1.09
C LEU A 52 0.67 -13.16 -1.27
N LEU A 53 -0.06 -13.51 -2.31
CA LEU A 53 -1.41 -12.99 -2.52
C LEU A 53 -2.33 -13.34 -1.37
N ILE A 54 -2.31 -14.59 -0.90
CA ILE A 54 -3.10 -15.02 0.26
C ILE A 54 -2.71 -14.23 1.52
N ASP A 55 -1.42 -14.03 1.77
CA ASP A 55 -0.92 -13.23 2.89
C ASP A 55 -1.41 -11.78 2.81
N ILE A 56 -1.42 -11.18 1.61
CA ILE A 56 -1.93 -9.82 1.38
C ILE A 56 -3.43 -9.74 1.61
N ILE A 57 -4.21 -10.67 1.04
CA ILE A 57 -5.68 -10.70 1.23
C ILE A 57 -6.02 -10.92 2.70
N HIS A 58 -5.27 -11.78 3.39
CA HIS A 58 -5.40 -11.94 4.84
C HIS A 58 -5.08 -10.64 5.56
N GLY A 59 -3.97 -9.98 5.22
CA GLY A 59 -3.57 -8.69 5.79
C GLY A 59 -4.60 -7.58 5.59
N LEU A 60 -5.24 -7.51 4.42
CA LEU A 60 -6.35 -6.60 4.15
C LEU A 60 -7.53 -6.90 5.09
N LYS A 61 -7.95 -8.16 5.18
CA LYS A 61 -9.07 -8.59 6.01
C LYS A 61 -8.84 -8.36 7.51
N SER A 62 -7.63 -8.62 8.00
CA SER A 62 -7.25 -8.42 9.40
C SER A 62 -6.76 -7.00 9.71
N ASN A 63 -6.71 -6.11 8.70
CA ASN A 63 -6.17 -4.77 8.80
C ASN A 63 -4.70 -4.72 9.31
N THR A 64 -3.92 -5.76 9.00
CA THR A 64 -2.50 -5.90 9.41
C THR A 64 -1.56 -5.78 8.23
N ALA A 65 -0.30 -5.45 8.48
CA ALA A 65 0.73 -5.51 7.44
C ALA A 65 0.94 -6.97 6.98
N PRO A 66 1.26 -7.21 5.70
CA PRO A 66 1.71 -8.51 5.22
C PRO A 66 2.93 -9.00 6.01
N ILE A 67 3.03 -10.31 6.21
CA ILE A 67 4.11 -10.94 6.98
C ILE A 67 5.43 -10.82 6.20
N TYR A 68 5.36 -10.95 4.88
CA TYR A 68 6.55 -11.01 4.03
C TYR A 68 6.83 -9.68 3.34
N SER A 69 8.07 -9.22 3.47
CA SER A 69 8.60 -8.14 2.65
C SER A 69 8.95 -8.68 1.26
N ILE A 70 8.28 -8.17 0.23
CA ILE A 70 8.58 -8.54 -1.17
C ILE A 70 10.02 -8.20 -1.58
N SER A 71 10.62 -7.17 -0.99
CA SER A 71 12.02 -6.81 -1.26
C SER A 71 13.02 -7.81 -0.68
N GLU A 72 12.60 -8.71 0.21
CA GLU A 72 13.43 -9.76 0.79
C GLU A 72 13.36 -11.07 0.00
N LEU A 73 12.37 -11.19 -0.89
CA LEU A 73 12.16 -12.39 -1.69
C LEU A 73 13.09 -12.40 -2.90
N SER A 74 13.96 -13.41 -2.96
CA SER A 74 14.76 -13.72 -4.14
C SER A 74 14.00 -14.72 -5.01
N ILE A 75 12.99 -14.23 -5.71
CA ILE A 75 12.12 -15.02 -6.60
C ILE A 75 12.24 -14.53 -8.05
N ARG A 76 11.82 -15.36 -8.99
CA ARG A 76 11.74 -15.02 -10.41
C ARG A 76 10.31 -14.70 -10.79
N LEU A 77 10.11 -13.90 -11.83
CA LEU A 77 8.78 -13.77 -12.43
C LEU A 77 8.28 -15.12 -12.98
N PRO A 78 6.96 -15.41 -12.92
CA PRO A 78 6.40 -16.70 -13.28
C PRO A 78 6.76 -17.21 -14.68
N GLN A 79 6.73 -16.36 -15.71
CA GLN A 79 6.84 -16.80 -17.10
C GLN A 79 8.24 -16.70 -17.67
N LYS A 80 8.81 -15.48 -17.71
CA LYS A 80 10.10 -15.22 -18.38
C LYS A 80 11.32 -15.49 -17.50
N GLY A 81 11.11 -15.78 -16.22
CA GLY A 81 12.19 -16.10 -15.30
C GLY A 81 13.11 -14.92 -14.95
N TYR A 82 12.74 -13.68 -15.32
CA TYR A 82 13.47 -12.48 -14.89
C TYR A 82 13.56 -12.41 -13.36
N PRO A 83 14.69 -11.96 -12.79
CA PRO A 83 14.76 -11.69 -11.36
C PRO A 83 13.68 -10.67 -10.99
N PHE A 84 12.78 -11.04 -10.08
CA PHE A 84 11.65 -10.18 -9.72
C PHE A 84 12.12 -8.81 -9.22
N GLN A 85 13.19 -8.77 -8.41
CA GLN A 85 13.75 -7.53 -7.87
C GLN A 85 14.15 -6.55 -8.97
N MET A 86 14.75 -7.03 -10.06
CA MET A 86 15.12 -6.18 -11.19
C MET A 86 13.90 -5.51 -11.83
N ILE A 87 12.82 -6.27 -12.05
CA ILE A 87 11.61 -5.75 -12.69
C ILE A 87 10.83 -4.83 -11.74
N ASN A 88 10.74 -5.19 -10.46
CA ASN A 88 10.11 -4.36 -9.45
C ASN A 88 10.87 -3.03 -9.24
N ASP A 89 12.19 -3.06 -9.21
CA ASP A 89 13.01 -1.86 -9.10
C ASP A 89 12.89 -0.99 -10.36
N ALA A 90 12.83 -1.61 -11.55
CA ALA A 90 12.56 -0.89 -12.79
C ALA A 90 11.18 -0.19 -12.76
N LEU A 91 10.16 -0.90 -12.28
CA LEU A 91 8.80 -0.38 -12.14
C LEU A 91 8.74 0.80 -11.16
N LEU A 92 9.38 0.70 -9.99
CA LEU A 92 9.39 1.74 -8.97
C LEU A 92 10.27 2.95 -9.37
N HIS A 93 11.47 2.71 -9.90
CA HIS A 93 12.48 3.74 -10.11
C HIS A 93 12.58 4.27 -11.54
N GLY A 94 11.80 3.72 -12.47
CA GLY A 94 11.67 4.27 -13.83
C GLY A 94 12.73 3.83 -14.80
N GLN A 95 13.25 2.63 -14.60
CA GLN A 95 14.06 1.98 -15.61
C GLN A 95 13.15 1.37 -16.67
N ALA A 96 13.68 1.17 -17.88
CA ALA A 96 12.92 0.57 -18.96
C ALA A 96 12.50 -0.87 -18.59
N LEU A 97 11.21 -1.16 -18.71
CA LEU A 97 10.70 -2.52 -18.60
C LEU A 97 11.01 -3.29 -19.90
N PRO A 98 11.38 -4.58 -19.82
CA PRO A 98 11.52 -5.42 -21.01
C PRO A 98 10.24 -5.43 -21.85
N ASN A 99 10.37 -5.28 -23.17
CA ASN A 99 9.23 -5.26 -24.10
C ASN A 99 8.50 -6.61 -24.20
N ASP A 100 9.12 -7.69 -23.72
CA ASP A 100 8.56 -9.04 -23.74
C ASP A 100 7.86 -9.42 -22.42
N LEU A 101 7.83 -8.52 -21.43
CA LEU A 101 6.84 -8.59 -20.35
C LEU A 101 5.46 -8.29 -20.97
N GLY A 102 4.44 -9.02 -20.56
CA GLY A 102 3.09 -8.87 -21.13
C GLY A 102 2.17 -10.04 -20.78
N HIS A 103 2.74 -11.09 -20.19
CA HIS A 103 1.95 -12.18 -19.67
C HIS A 103 1.14 -11.76 -18.44
N ARG A 104 -0.11 -12.25 -18.37
CA ARG A 104 -1.04 -12.07 -17.26
C ARG A 104 -0.41 -12.33 -15.89
N GLU A 105 0.38 -13.40 -15.77
CA GLU A 105 0.97 -13.81 -14.49
C GLU A 105 2.02 -12.81 -13.99
N ASP A 106 2.79 -12.23 -14.89
CA ASP A 106 3.78 -11.21 -14.56
C ASP A 106 3.07 -9.91 -14.15
N ALA A 107 2.01 -9.53 -14.87
CA ALA A 107 1.16 -8.39 -14.51
C ALA A 107 0.56 -8.55 -13.11
N LEU A 108 -0.01 -9.73 -12.81
CA LEU A 108 -0.56 -10.09 -11.50
C LEU A 108 0.51 -10.04 -10.40
N ALA A 109 1.69 -10.64 -10.62
CA ALA A 109 2.79 -10.62 -9.67
C ALA A 109 3.23 -9.20 -9.33
N LEU A 110 3.29 -8.30 -10.32
CA LEU A 110 3.65 -6.91 -10.10
C LEU A 110 2.54 -6.12 -9.37
N SER A 111 1.26 -6.37 -9.65
CA SER A 111 0.14 -5.77 -8.89
C SER A 111 0.15 -6.21 -7.42
N ILE A 112 0.35 -7.51 -7.17
CA ILE A 112 0.55 -8.07 -5.82
C ILE A 112 1.70 -7.38 -5.12
N ALA A 113 2.81 -7.19 -5.84
CA ALA A 113 3.99 -6.57 -5.29
C ALA A 113 3.76 -5.12 -4.87
N LEU A 114 3.13 -4.34 -5.76
CA LEU A 114 2.77 -2.95 -5.50
C LEU A 114 1.81 -2.83 -4.32
N LEU A 115 0.72 -3.63 -4.31
CA LEU A 115 -0.27 -3.59 -3.24
C LEU A 115 0.35 -3.86 -1.87
N SER A 116 1.19 -4.89 -1.75
CA SER A 116 1.85 -5.18 -0.48
C SER A 116 2.85 -4.10 -0.06
N ASN A 117 3.60 -3.52 -1.00
CA ASN A 117 4.48 -2.38 -0.70
C ASN A 117 3.68 -1.18 -0.19
N ILE A 118 2.53 -0.89 -0.82
CA ILE A 118 1.63 0.18 -0.42
C ILE A 118 1.06 -0.08 0.97
N ILE A 119 0.47 -1.26 1.22
CA ILE A 119 -0.09 -1.64 2.53
C ILE A 119 0.98 -1.50 3.61
N ARG A 120 2.16 -2.06 3.37
CA ARG A 120 3.26 -2.02 4.32
C ARG A 120 3.71 -0.59 4.62
N THR A 121 3.93 0.24 3.60
CA THR A 121 4.31 1.64 3.78
C THR A 121 3.27 2.40 4.61
N HIS A 122 1.99 2.25 4.28
CA HIS A 122 0.92 2.88 5.07
C HIS A 122 0.92 2.37 6.51
N LYS A 123 1.02 1.06 6.74
CA LYS A 123 1.03 0.49 8.11
C LYS A 123 2.25 0.92 8.92
N THR A 124 3.41 1.09 8.29
CA THR A 124 4.61 1.59 8.97
C THR A 124 4.54 3.09 9.28
N CYS A 125 3.95 3.91 8.40
CA CYS A 125 3.85 5.35 8.58
C CYS A 125 2.65 5.79 9.44
N PHE A 126 1.55 5.02 9.44
CA PHE A 126 0.32 5.26 10.22
C PHE A 126 0.24 4.43 11.50
N GLY A 127 1.36 3.94 12.02
CA GLY A 127 1.40 3.20 13.29
C GLY A 127 0.81 4.01 14.47
N PRO A 128 0.54 3.37 15.62
CA PRO A 128 -0.18 3.96 16.77
C PRO A 128 0.44 5.24 17.37
N LEU A 129 1.65 5.62 16.94
CA LEU A 129 2.33 6.86 17.35
C LEU A 129 1.90 8.08 16.53
N SER A 130 1.21 7.91 15.40
CA SER A 130 0.85 9.00 14.48
C SER A 130 -0.30 9.88 14.99
N VAL A 131 -1.09 9.39 15.95
CA VAL A 131 -2.26 10.09 16.53
C VAL A 131 -1.87 11.22 17.50
N LEU A 132 -0.62 11.24 17.99
CA LEU A 132 -0.18 12.24 18.99
C LEU A 132 0.55 13.47 18.40
N ILE A 133 0.80 13.50 17.09
CA ILE A 133 1.60 14.56 16.49
C ILE A 133 0.67 15.66 15.97
N ARG A 134 0.46 16.70 16.80
CA ARG A 134 -0.19 17.95 16.36
C ARG A 134 0.47 18.46 15.08
N PRO A 135 -0.27 19.10 14.15
CA PRO A 135 0.33 19.78 13.02
C PRO A 135 1.25 20.88 13.55
N ASP A 136 2.54 20.60 13.53
CA ASP A 136 3.57 21.55 13.91
C ASP A 136 3.70 22.63 12.83
N PRO A 137 4.05 23.89 13.18
CA PRO A 137 4.33 24.91 12.20
C PRO A 137 5.46 24.43 11.27
N TRP A 138 5.31 24.69 9.96
CA TRP A 138 6.27 24.31 8.93
C TRP A 138 7.70 24.76 9.30
N ASN A 139 8.62 23.80 9.44
CA ASN A 139 10.04 24.06 9.71
C ASN A 139 10.88 23.52 8.55
N PRO A 140 11.53 24.39 7.75
CA PRO A 140 12.31 23.98 6.58
C PRO A 140 13.61 23.24 6.92
N TYR A 141 14.04 23.25 8.19
CA TYR A 141 15.22 22.53 8.68
C TYR A 141 14.86 21.23 9.40
N ARG A 142 13.57 20.87 9.48
CA ARG A 142 13.15 19.62 10.11
C ARG A 142 13.55 18.46 9.19
N PRO A 143 14.28 17.44 9.69
CA PRO A 143 14.61 16.25 8.90
C PRO A 143 13.35 15.58 8.37
N LEU A 144 13.51 14.75 7.32
CA LEU A 144 12.44 14.01 6.64
C LEU A 144 11.39 13.55 7.66
N THR A 145 10.24 14.21 7.64
CA THR A 145 9.09 13.82 8.46
C THR A 145 8.46 12.58 7.85
N TRP A 146 7.79 11.77 8.67
CA TRP A 146 7.02 10.64 8.17
C TRP A 146 6.00 11.04 7.08
N ARG A 147 5.48 12.28 7.13
CA ARG A 147 4.58 12.84 6.10
C ARG A 147 5.30 13.06 4.77
N SER A 148 6.49 13.66 4.79
CA SER A 148 7.29 13.84 3.58
C SER A 148 7.79 12.52 2.99
N GLU A 149 8.15 11.55 3.84
CA GLU A 149 8.53 10.21 3.40
C GLU A 149 7.35 9.48 2.77
N LEU A 150 6.17 9.54 3.40
CA LEU A 150 4.94 8.98 2.86
C LEU A 150 4.56 9.64 1.54
N ALA A 151 4.58 10.97 1.45
CA ALA A 151 4.27 11.69 0.21
C ALA A 151 5.24 11.30 -0.92
N SER A 152 6.53 11.17 -0.62
CA SER A 152 7.53 10.68 -1.56
C SER A 152 7.24 9.24 -2.01
N ALA A 153 6.91 8.35 -1.07
CA ALA A 153 6.56 6.96 -1.38
C ALA A 153 5.28 6.87 -2.24
N VAL A 154 4.25 7.65 -1.92
CA VAL A 154 3.00 7.72 -2.70
C VAL A 154 3.27 8.19 -4.13
N ALA A 155 4.15 9.20 -4.32
CA ALA A 155 4.54 9.65 -5.65
C ALA A 155 5.26 8.54 -6.46
N VAL A 156 6.12 7.76 -5.81
CA VAL A 156 6.79 6.60 -6.41
C VAL A 156 5.75 5.54 -6.80
N PHE A 157 4.79 5.21 -5.92
CA PHE A 157 3.75 4.23 -6.21
C PHE A 157 2.81 4.66 -7.32
N ASN A 158 2.38 5.93 -7.35
CA ASN A 158 1.58 6.46 -8.44
C ASN A 158 2.29 6.34 -9.79
N THR A 159 3.58 6.67 -9.83
CA THR A 159 4.38 6.54 -11.05
C THR A 159 4.55 5.07 -11.46
N ALA A 160 4.73 4.18 -10.50
CA ALA A 160 4.85 2.74 -10.72
C ALA A 160 3.53 2.14 -11.26
N LEU A 161 2.38 2.56 -10.72
CA LEU A 161 1.06 2.17 -11.19
C LEU A 161 0.80 2.66 -12.63
N ALA A 162 1.18 3.90 -12.96
CA ALA A 162 1.06 4.42 -14.32
C ALA A 162 1.94 3.65 -15.32
N ARG A 163 3.15 3.24 -14.92
CA ARG A 163 4.03 2.39 -15.74
C ARG A 163 3.48 0.97 -15.89
N TRP A 164 2.85 0.44 -14.85
CA TRP A 164 2.16 -0.84 -14.94
C TRP A 164 1.04 -0.75 -15.98
N GLU A 165 0.24 0.33 -15.98
CA GLU A 165 -0.83 0.53 -16.95
C GLU A 165 -0.32 0.65 -18.37
N SER A 166 0.71 1.46 -18.61
CA SER A 166 1.26 1.64 -19.96
C SER A 166 1.78 0.34 -20.56
N HIS A 167 2.14 -0.64 -19.73
CA HIS A 167 2.68 -1.93 -20.15
C HIS A 167 1.61 -3.02 -20.27
N PHE A 168 0.71 -3.13 -19.29
CA PHE A 168 -0.20 -4.28 -19.16
C PHE A 168 -1.66 -3.98 -19.49
N LEU A 169 -2.11 -2.72 -19.54
CA LEU A 169 -3.54 -2.38 -19.61
C LEU A 169 -4.26 -3.06 -20.79
N GLN A 170 -3.60 -3.18 -21.94
CA GLN A 170 -4.19 -3.77 -23.16
C GLN A 170 -4.27 -5.30 -23.14
N HIS A 171 -3.52 -5.97 -22.26
CA HIS A 171 -3.34 -7.42 -22.28
C HIS A 171 -3.75 -8.10 -20.97
N ALA A 172 -3.96 -7.33 -19.90
CA ALA A 172 -4.35 -7.83 -18.60
C ALA A 172 -5.83 -8.25 -18.62
N ASP A 173 -6.11 -9.43 -18.06
CA ASP A 173 -7.47 -9.88 -17.84
C ASP A 173 -8.19 -8.96 -16.84
N HIS A 174 -9.53 -8.89 -16.95
CA HIS A 174 -10.36 -8.05 -16.09
C HIS A 174 -10.17 -8.32 -14.59
N ASP A 175 -9.88 -9.56 -14.16
CA ASP A 175 -9.62 -9.85 -12.75
C ASP A 175 -8.31 -9.25 -12.23
N VAL A 176 -7.30 -9.14 -13.10
CA VAL A 176 -6.02 -8.49 -12.80
C VAL A 176 -6.17 -6.98 -12.84
N LEU A 177 -6.93 -6.46 -13.80
CA LEU A 177 -7.29 -5.03 -13.85
C LEU A 177 -8.05 -4.60 -12.59
N ALA A 178 -9.02 -5.37 -12.14
CA ALA A 178 -9.74 -5.09 -10.89
C ALA A 178 -8.78 -5.01 -9.69
N LEU A 179 -7.79 -5.91 -9.59
CA LEU A 179 -6.78 -5.84 -8.53
C LEU A 179 -5.89 -4.59 -8.64
N HIS A 180 -5.53 -4.21 -9.87
CA HIS A 180 -4.74 -3.01 -10.14
C HIS A 180 -5.50 -1.72 -9.75
N TYR A 181 -6.76 -1.58 -10.16
CA TYR A 181 -7.61 -0.47 -9.75
C TYR A 181 -7.84 -0.46 -8.24
N PHE A 182 -8.04 -1.63 -7.63
CA PHE A 182 -8.10 -1.70 -6.17
C PHE A 182 -6.78 -1.27 -5.51
N THR A 183 -5.64 -1.54 -6.13
CA THR A 183 -4.33 -1.08 -5.64
C THR A 183 -4.22 0.44 -5.68
N LYS A 184 -4.72 1.08 -6.74
CA LYS A 184 -4.88 2.55 -6.81
C LYS A 184 -5.82 3.06 -5.72
N LEU A 185 -6.96 2.40 -5.54
CA LEU A 185 -7.94 2.77 -4.52
C LEU A 185 -7.33 2.74 -3.12
N TYR A 186 -6.61 1.67 -2.78
CA TYR A 186 -5.97 1.53 -1.48
C TYR A 186 -4.87 2.58 -1.26
N LEU A 187 -4.14 2.98 -2.31
CA LEU A 187 -3.13 4.04 -2.22
C LEU A 187 -3.75 5.40 -1.85
N ILE A 188 -4.94 5.70 -2.39
CA ILE A 188 -5.67 6.94 -2.11
C ILE A 188 -6.38 6.87 -0.76
N VAL A 189 -6.96 5.71 -0.44
CA VAL A 189 -7.79 5.48 0.75
C VAL A 189 -7.21 4.33 1.59
N PRO A 190 -6.08 4.55 2.30
CA PRO A 190 -5.40 3.48 3.03
C PRO A 190 -6.18 2.93 4.23
N SER A 191 -7.14 3.70 4.75
CA SER A 191 -8.06 3.29 5.81
C SER A 191 -9.24 2.46 5.31
N ILE A 192 -9.28 2.08 4.02
CA ILE A 192 -10.33 1.22 3.45
C ILE A 192 -10.49 -0.10 4.23
N ALA A 193 -9.40 -0.65 4.77
CA ALA A 193 -9.41 -1.88 5.56
C ALA A 193 -10.09 -1.73 6.94
N GLU A 194 -10.40 -0.50 7.38
CA GLU A 194 -11.12 -0.23 8.63
C GLU A 194 -12.64 -0.17 8.41
N LEU A 195 -13.09 0.09 7.18
CA LEU A 195 -14.51 0.23 6.82
C LEU A 195 -15.37 -0.99 7.17
N PRO A 196 -14.90 -2.25 7.03
CA PRO A 196 -15.70 -3.40 7.45
C PRO A 196 -16.08 -3.37 8.94
N SER A 197 -15.19 -2.85 9.79
CA SER A 197 -15.45 -2.73 11.22
C SER A 197 -16.49 -1.65 11.50
N LEU A 198 -16.49 -0.56 10.73
CA LEU A 198 -17.47 0.53 10.78
C LEU A 198 -18.86 0.03 10.38
N ALA A 199 -18.97 -0.61 9.22
CA ALA A 199 -20.25 -1.11 8.71
C ALA A 199 -20.89 -2.16 9.64
N ARG A 200 -20.05 -2.97 10.32
CA ARG A 200 -20.54 -3.98 11.29
C ARG A 200 -20.97 -3.36 12.61
N SER A 201 -20.25 -2.33 13.09
CA SER A 201 -20.40 -1.77 14.43
C SER A 201 -21.30 -0.53 14.41
N GLY A 202 -22.57 -0.66 14.77
CA GLY A 202 -23.47 0.49 14.99
C GLY A 202 -23.19 1.28 16.28
N SER A 203 -21.94 1.30 16.76
CA SER A 203 -21.52 1.84 18.08
C SER A 203 -20.63 3.06 17.91
N ILE A 204 -20.62 3.95 18.91
CA ILE A 204 -20.12 5.34 18.92
C ILE A 204 -18.57 5.46 18.98
N ARG A 205 -17.83 4.36 19.16
CA ARG A 205 -16.34 4.40 19.26
C ARG A 205 -15.53 4.62 17.97
N PRO A 206 -16.04 4.45 16.73
CA PRO A 206 -15.32 4.81 15.52
C PRO A 206 -15.48 6.27 15.09
N VAL A 207 -16.26 7.08 15.82
CA VAL A 207 -16.64 8.45 15.41
C VAL A 207 -15.41 9.32 15.12
N GLN A 208 -14.32 9.19 15.88
CA GLN A 208 -13.09 9.97 15.62
C GLN A 208 -12.34 9.57 14.35
N LEU A 209 -12.46 8.32 13.91
CA LEU A 209 -11.83 7.81 12.70
C LEU A 209 -12.70 8.10 11.46
N ALA A 210 -14.01 7.90 11.60
CA ALA A 210 -15.01 8.12 10.56
C ALA A 210 -15.19 9.62 10.24
N GLU A 211 -15.12 10.51 11.23
CA GLU A 211 -15.17 11.96 11.04
C GLU A 211 -13.91 12.53 10.35
N GLN A 212 -12.78 11.80 10.39
CA GLN A 212 -11.52 12.25 9.79
C GLN A 212 -11.28 11.64 8.40
N MET A 213 -11.98 10.57 8.05
CA MET A 213 -11.79 9.87 6.79
C MET A 213 -12.63 10.53 5.68
N THR A 214 -12.04 11.53 5.04
CA THR A 214 -12.61 12.11 3.81
C THR A 214 -12.23 11.24 2.61
N ILE A 215 -13.23 10.72 1.91
CA ILE A 215 -13.03 9.95 0.68
C ILE A 215 -13.09 10.93 -0.50
N PRO A 216 -12.01 11.09 -1.29
CA PRO A 216 -12.02 11.97 -2.45
C PRO A 216 -12.85 11.38 -3.58
N ASP A 217 -13.41 12.24 -4.46
CA ASP A 217 -14.24 11.80 -5.59
C ASP A 217 -13.48 10.86 -6.54
N GLU A 218 -12.17 11.06 -6.74
CA GLU A 218 -11.32 10.16 -7.53
C GLU A 218 -11.31 8.72 -7.00
N ALA A 219 -11.39 8.53 -5.68
CA ALA A 219 -11.48 7.20 -5.09
C ALA A 219 -12.82 6.52 -5.42
N LEU A 220 -13.90 7.29 -5.61
CA LEU A 220 -15.18 6.73 -6.02
C LEU A 220 -15.13 6.25 -7.47
N GLU A 221 -14.57 7.05 -8.38
CA GLU A 221 -14.37 6.66 -9.78
C GLU A 221 -13.60 5.33 -9.87
N ILE A 222 -12.49 5.23 -9.13
CA ILE A 222 -11.67 4.01 -9.12
C ILE A 222 -12.42 2.83 -8.49
N ALA A 223 -13.24 3.05 -7.47
CA ALA A 223 -14.08 1.99 -6.90
C ALA A 223 -15.08 1.43 -7.92
N TRP A 224 -15.59 2.28 -8.82
CA TRP A 224 -16.42 1.85 -9.94
C TRP A 224 -15.63 1.14 -11.03
N ASP A 225 -14.41 1.55 -11.32
CA ASP A 225 -13.53 0.79 -12.22
C ASP A 225 -13.34 -0.64 -11.69
N VAL A 226 -13.15 -0.82 -10.37
CA VAL A 226 -13.10 -2.15 -9.76
C VAL A 226 -14.40 -2.93 -10.01
N PHE A 227 -15.56 -2.30 -9.83
CA PHE A 227 -16.86 -2.93 -10.09
C PHE A 227 -16.99 -3.39 -11.55
N GLU A 228 -16.72 -2.50 -12.51
CA GLU A 228 -16.86 -2.80 -13.95
C GLU A 228 -15.95 -3.95 -14.39
N HIS A 229 -14.72 -3.98 -13.90
CA HIS A 229 -13.79 -5.06 -14.19
C HIS A 229 -14.20 -6.37 -13.50
N VAL A 230 -14.75 -6.35 -12.29
CA VAL A 230 -15.27 -7.57 -11.65
C VAL A 230 -16.49 -8.10 -12.41
N ASP A 231 -17.44 -7.25 -12.79
CA ASP A 231 -18.62 -7.63 -13.58
C ASP A 231 -18.25 -8.23 -14.94
N SER A 232 -17.29 -7.60 -15.63
CA SER A 232 -16.71 -8.12 -16.86
C SER A 232 -16.02 -9.48 -16.64
N ALA A 233 -15.26 -9.64 -15.55
CA ALA A 233 -14.62 -10.91 -15.22
C ALA A 233 -15.65 -12.01 -14.97
N ILE A 234 -16.78 -11.69 -14.32
CA ILE A 234 -17.87 -12.64 -14.10
C ILE A 234 -18.50 -13.09 -15.41
N THR A 235 -18.78 -12.13 -16.29
CA THR A 235 -19.44 -12.37 -17.58
C THR A 235 -18.56 -13.18 -18.54
N VAL A 236 -17.25 -12.94 -18.55
CA VAL A 236 -16.31 -13.60 -19.46
C VAL A 236 -15.89 -14.98 -18.96
N LYS A 237 -15.69 -15.15 -17.64
CA LYS A 237 -15.11 -16.37 -17.05
C LYS A 237 -16.17 -17.18 -16.31
N ASN A 238 -16.89 -18.05 -17.02
CA ASN A 238 -17.95 -18.86 -16.45
C ASN A 238 -17.54 -19.84 -15.30
N HIS A 239 -16.24 -20.13 -15.06
CA HIS A 239 -15.86 -21.23 -14.14
C HIS A 239 -14.61 -21.03 -13.26
N ARG A 240 -13.77 -20.01 -13.48
CA ARG A 240 -12.54 -19.80 -12.69
C ARG A 240 -12.40 -18.34 -12.26
N MET A 241 -13.11 -17.99 -11.19
CA MET A 241 -12.98 -16.68 -10.55
C MET A 241 -11.71 -16.62 -9.72
N SER A 242 -11.15 -15.43 -9.63
CA SER A 242 -9.94 -15.17 -8.85
C SER A 242 -10.27 -14.97 -7.37
N ILE A 243 -9.38 -15.45 -6.50
CA ILE A 243 -9.61 -15.55 -5.04
C ILE A 243 -9.72 -14.19 -4.34
N TRP A 244 -9.18 -13.14 -4.96
CA TRP A 244 -9.16 -11.78 -4.41
C TRP A 244 -10.40 -10.96 -4.73
N LEU A 245 -11.19 -11.36 -5.74
CA LEU A 245 -12.35 -10.58 -6.22
C LEU A 245 -13.36 -10.25 -5.11
N PRO A 246 -13.74 -11.19 -4.21
CA PRO A 246 -14.67 -10.87 -3.13
C PRO A 246 -14.18 -9.71 -2.24
N GLU A 247 -12.92 -9.77 -1.81
CA GLU A 247 -12.37 -8.81 -0.86
C GLU A 247 -12.27 -7.42 -1.48
N ILE A 248 -11.72 -7.31 -2.69
CA ILE A 248 -11.57 -6.02 -3.36
C ILE A 248 -12.93 -5.40 -3.73
N THR A 249 -13.92 -6.24 -4.09
CA THR A 249 -15.28 -5.79 -4.42
C THR A 249 -15.98 -5.28 -3.16
N PHE A 250 -15.88 -6.04 -2.07
CA PHE A 250 -16.48 -5.69 -0.79
C PHE A 250 -15.90 -4.39 -0.23
N LEU A 251 -14.58 -4.25 -0.23
CA LEU A 251 -13.92 -3.03 0.24
C LEU A 251 -14.25 -1.82 -0.63
N SER A 252 -14.30 -1.98 -1.96
CA SER A 252 -14.70 -0.90 -2.88
C SER A 252 -16.16 -0.46 -2.63
N ALA A 253 -17.07 -1.41 -2.40
CA ALA A 253 -18.45 -1.12 -2.04
C ALA A 253 -18.56 -0.31 -0.74
N LEU A 254 -17.75 -0.66 0.25
CA LEU A 254 -17.70 0.07 1.52
C LEU A 254 -17.13 1.48 1.38
N THR A 255 -16.18 1.70 0.48
CA THR A 255 -15.71 3.06 0.12
C THR A 255 -16.86 3.91 -0.42
N VAL A 256 -17.65 3.35 -1.32
CA VAL A 256 -18.83 4.04 -1.89
C VAL A 256 -19.85 4.34 -0.80
N TRP A 257 -20.20 3.35 0.03
CA TRP A 257 -21.10 3.54 1.19
C TRP A 257 -20.60 4.65 2.12
N HIS A 258 -19.35 4.58 2.57
CA HIS A 258 -18.83 5.54 3.55
C HIS A 258 -18.81 6.98 3.00
N SER A 259 -18.51 7.15 1.71
CA SER A 259 -18.56 8.47 1.08
C SER A 259 -19.98 9.04 1.05
N HIS A 260 -20.99 8.20 0.74
CA HIS A 260 -22.39 8.60 0.74
C HIS A 260 -22.91 8.97 2.12
N SER A 261 -22.58 8.15 3.13
CA SER A 261 -22.98 8.38 4.51
C SER A 261 -22.41 9.70 5.08
N ASN A 262 -21.19 10.10 4.69
CA ASN A 262 -20.55 11.32 5.20
C ASN A 262 -20.84 12.61 4.41
N ASN A 263 -20.90 12.55 3.07
CA ASN A 263 -20.98 13.75 2.22
C ASN A 263 -22.41 14.06 1.72
N GLY A 264 -23.39 13.22 2.06
CA GLY A 264 -24.72 13.27 1.44
C GLY A 264 -24.67 12.91 -0.05
N HIS A 265 -25.82 12.88 -0.72
CA HIS A 265 -25.98 12.40 -2.11
C HIS A 265 -25.39 13.34 -3.20
N ARG A 266 -24.18 13.89 -3.03
CA ARG A 266 -23.61 14.91 -3.92
C ARG A 266 -22.89 14.38 -5.18
N GLY A 267 -22.91 13.08 -5.46
CA GLY A 267 -22.15 12.47 -6.56
C GLY A 267 -22.98 11.94 -7.74
N ARG A 268 -22.31 11.74 -8.90
CA ARG A 268 -22.85 11.03 -10.08
C ARG A 268 -23.14 9.54 -9.82
N TYR A 269 -22.43 8.99 -8.85
CA TYR A 269 -22.52 7.59 -8.48
C TYR A 269 -23.54 7.45 -7.35
N GLY A 270 -24.66 6.80 -7.64
CA GLY A 270 -25.87 6.86 -6.82
C GLY A 270 -25.70 6.24 -5.43
N GLY A 271 -26.55 6.69 -4.49
CA GLY A 271 -26.65 6.21 -3.10
C GLY A 271 -27.02 4.72 -2.96
N ILE A 272 -27.90 4.33 -2.04
CA ILE A 272 -28.30 2.92 -1.75
C ILE A 272 -28.37 1.96 -2.97
N ARG A 273 -28.74 2.44 -4.16
CA ARG A 273 -28.72 1.67 -5.42
C ARG A 273 -27.34 1.11 -5.80
N SER A 274 -26.25 1.86 -5.59
CA SER A 274 -24.89 1.38 -5.86
C SER A 274 -24.54 0.18 -4.99
N LEU A 275 -24.87 0.26 -3.69
CA LEU A 275 -24.64 -0.85 -2.75
C LEU A 275 -25.42 -2.10 -3.15
N ALA A 276 -26.65 -1.95 -3.64
CA ALA A 276 -27.42 -3.07 -4.17
C ALA A 276 -26.74 -3.71 -5.41
N MET A 277 -26.06 -2.92 -6.27
CA MET A 277 -25.30 -3.44 -7.40
C MET A 277 -24.09 -4.26 -6.91
N TYR A 278 -23.28 -3.72 -5.98
CA TYR A 278 -22.15 -4.45 -5.39
C TYR A 278 -22.61 -5.72 -4.66
N GLN A 279 -23.74 -5.65 -3.94
CA GLN A 279 -24.31 -6.80 -3.26
C GLN A 279 -24.68 -7.91 -4.25
N LYS A 280 -25.37 -7.56 -5.34
CA LYS A 280 -25.72 -8.50 -6.41
C LYS A 280 -24.46 -9.11 -7.03
N LEU A 281 -23.45 -8.30 -7.28
CA LEU A 281 -22.17 -8.73 -7.84
C LEU A 281 -21.44 -9.73 -6.92
N LEU A 282 -21.38 -9.44 -5.62
CA LEU A 282 -20.81 -10.36 -4.63
C LEU A 282 -21.55 -11.70 -4.60
N LEU A 283 -22.89 -11.69 -4.63
CA LEU A 283 -23.69 -12.91 -4.61
C LEU A 283 -23.55 -13.77 -5.87
N GLN A 284 -23.06 -13.21 -6.98
CA GLN A 284 -22.74 -13.95 -8.20
C GLN A 284 -21.36 -14.64 -8.13
N LEU A 285 -20.49 -14.20 -7.22
CA LEU A 285 -19.18 -14.82 -7.05
C LEU A 285 -19.32 -16.17 -6.32
N PRO A 286 -18.55 -17.21 -6.71
CA PRO A 286 -18.70 -18.57 -6.18
C PRO A 286 -18.06 -18.76 -4.78
N TRP A 287 -17.66 -17.68 -4.12
CA TRP A 287 -16.88 -17.75 -2.88
C TRP A 287 -17.77 -17.73 -1.64
N PRO A 288 -17.53 -18.60 -0.64
CA PRO A 288 -18.41 -18.73 0.52
C PRO A 288 -18.53 -17.45 1.36
N CYS A 289 -17.47 -16.63 1.41
CA CYS A 289 -17.46 -15.36 2.14
C CYS A 289 -18.39 -14.29 1.57
N CYS A 290 -18.82 -14.42 0.30
CA CYS A 290 -19.62 -13.40 -0.37
C CYS A 290 -20.99 -13.21 0.25
N THR A 291 -21.57 -14.27 0.82
CA THR A 291 -22.87 -14.22 1.50
C THR A 291 -22.82 -13.33 2.74
N GLU A 292 -21.79 -13.48 3.57
CA GLU A 292 -21.57 -12.65 4.76
C GLU A 292 -21.27 -11.19 4.37
N MET A 293 -20.41 -10.98 3.38
CA MET A 293 -20.08 -9.64 2.86
C MET A 293 -21.31 -8.92 2.33
N ALA A 294 -22.15 -9.61 1.55
CA ALA A 294 -23.42 -9.08 1.05
C ALA A 294 -24.40 -8.72 2.17
N ALA A 295 -24.45 -9.51 3.25
CA ALA A 295 -25.27 -9.22 4.41
C ALA A 295 -24.77 -7.98 5.19
N VAL A 296 -23.45 -7.76 5.24
CA VAL A 296 -22.87 -6.54 5.83
C VAL A 296 -23.25 -5.31 4.99
N LEU A 297 -23.20 -5.40 3.66
CA LEU A 297 -23.64 -4.29 2.79
C LEU A 297 -25.13 -3.96 2.93
N ASP A 298 -25.99 -4.97 3.03
CA ASP A 298 -27.43 -4.77 3.29
C ASP A 298 -27.66 -4.07 4.64
N LYS A 299 -26.93 -4.49 5.69
CA LYS A 299 -26.98 -3.82 6.98
C LYS A 299 -26.53 -2.35 6.88
N ALA A 300 -25.44 -2.09 6.17
CA ALA A 300 -24.90 -0.74 5.98
C ALA A 300 -25.88 0.17 5.21
N ALA A 301 -26.54 -0.37 4.17
CA ALA A 301 -27.55 0.35 3.39
C ALA A 301 -28.80 0.74 4.20
N ARG A 302 -29.11 0.02 5.28
CA ARG A 302 -30.24 0.33 6.18
C ARG A 302 -29.90 1.35 7.26
N GLN A 303 -28.62 1.71 7.40
CA GLN A 303 -28.16 2.71 8.37
C GLN A 303 -28.17 4.14 7.82
N GLU A 304 -28.34 4.30 6.50
CA GLU A 304 -28.59 5.58 5.81
C GLU A 304 -30.08 5.97 5.87
#